data_AF-A0A7X3T7F8-F1
#
_entry.id   AF-A0A7X3T7F8-F1
#
_cell.length_a   1.000
_cell.length_b   1.000
_cell.length_c   1.000
_cell.angle_alpha   90.00
_cell.angle_beta   90.00
_cell.angle_gamma   90.00
#
_symmetry.space_group_name_H-M   'P 1'
#
loop_
_entity.id
_entity.type
_entity.pdbx_description
1 polymer ?
#
loop_
_entity_poly.entity_id
_entity_poly.type
_entity_poly.pdbx_seq_one_letter_code
_entity_poly.pdbx_strand_id
1 'polypeptide(L)'
;MPDLKPHVKIRTPLKAQNLQPIDNQGDRFHVDDELLNQTKENKSNVNIVPRAGYVLNGWIQHFDEYVLYMRVGEKVVVVYRHSLFGFTVEEQ
;
A
#
# COMPACT_ATOMS: atom_id res chain seq x y z
N MET A 1 21.74 1.89 15.47
CA MET A 1 20.30 2.25 15.53
C MET A 1 20.00 3.07 14.30
N PRO A 2 18.90 2.85 13.55
CA PRO A 2 18.62 3.65 12.37
C PRO A 2 18.40 5.11 12.77
N ASP A 3 18.93 6.04 11.96
CA ASP A 3 18.81 7.47 12.18
C ASP A 3 17.36 7.91 11.99
N LEU A 4 16.74 8.38 13.07
CA LEU A 4 15.37 8.90 13.04
C LEU A 4 15.36 10.26 12.36
N LYS A 5 14.39 10.47 11.46
CA LYS A 5 14.18 11.78 10.83
C LYS A 5 13.84 12.85 11.89
N PRO A 6 14.21 14.13 11.69
CA PRO A 6 14.06 15.19 12.70
C PRO A 6 12.64 15.43 13.22
N HIS A 7 11.64 15.09 12.41
CA HIS A 7 10.21 15.25 12.73
C HIS A 7 9.58 14.01 13.38
N VAL A 8 10.36 12.95 13.63
CA VAL A 8 9.88 11.71 14.25
C VAL A 8 10.26 11.71 15.73
N LYS A 9 9.26 11.70 16.62
CA LYS A 9 9.45 11.65 18.07
C LYS A 9 9.09 10.27 18.61
N ILE A 10 9.98 9.67 19.40
CA ILE A 10 9.69 8.43 20.12
C ILE A 10 9.02 8.78 21.45
N ARG A 11 7.87 8.15 21.73
CA ARG A 11 7.28 8.15 23.09
C ARG A 11 7.94 7.07 23.93
N THR A 12 8.96 7.45 24.71
CA THR A 12 9.72 6.53 25.58
C THR A 12 8.84 5.64 26.48
N PRO A 13 7.74 6.14 27.10
CA PRO A 13 6.88 5.29 27.92
C PRO A 13 6.18 4.16 27.15
N LEU A 14 5.93 4.33 25.85
CA LEU A 14 5.34 3.30 25.00
C LEU A 14 6.41 2.31 24.53
N LYS A 15 7.60 2.80 24.16
CA LYS A 15 8.72 1.94 23.75
C LYS A 15 9.20 1.03 24.87
N ALA A 16 9.20 1.52 26.11
CA ALA A 16 9.59 0.77 27.29
C ALA A 16 8.65 -0.41 27.63
N GLN A 17 7.42 -0.41 27.10
CA GLN A 17 6.45 -1.50 27.32
C GLN A 17 6.75 -2.75 26.49
N ASN A 18 7.74 -2.71 25.58
CA ASN A 18 8.13 -3.85 24.72
C ASN A 18 6.93 -4.54 24.05
N LEU A 19 5.93 -3.73 23.67
CA LEU A 19 4.70 -4.22 23.07
C LEU A 19 5.02 -5.02 21.82
N GLN A 20 4.54 -6.26 21.78
CA GLN A 20 4.54 -7.04 20.55
C GLN A 20 3.36 -6.57 19.69
N PRO A 21 3.55 -6.39 18.38
CA PRO A 21 2.42 -6.19 17.47
C PRO A 21 1.41 -7.32 17.66
N ILE A 22 0.13 -6.97 17.81
CA ILE A 22 -0.92 -7.97 17.69
C ILE A 22 -1.01 -8.31 16.21
N ASP A 23 -0.44 -9.44 15.85
CA ASP A 23 -0.38 -9.86 14.48
C ASP A 23 -1.67 -10.60 14.11
N ASN A 24 -2.65 -9.83 13.64
CA ASN A 24 -3.85 -10.38 13.01
C ASN A 24 -3.48 -10.85 11.59
N GLN A 25 -2.60 -11.86 11.48
CA GLN A 25 -2.06 -12.38 10.22
C GLN A 25 -3.10 -13.14 9.38
N GLY A 26 -4.27 -13.44 9.93
CA GLY A 26 -5.17 -14.44 9.36
C GLY A 26 -5.69 -14.16 7.95
N ASP A 27 -5.81 -12.90 7.50
CA ASP A 27 -6.45 -12.62 6.19
C ASP A 27 -6.30 -11.16 5.69
N ARG A 28 -5.08 -10.60 5.76
CA ARG A 28 -4.83 -9.29 5.16
C ARG A 28 -4.46 -9.49 3.70
N PHE A 29 -5.41 -9.19 2.80
CA PHE A 29 -5.15 -9.03 1.39
C PHE A 29 -3.93 -8.11 1.18
N HIS A 30 -2.87 -8.68 0.63
CA HIS A 30 -1.60 -8.02 0.37
C HIS A 30 -1.19 -8.31 -1.06
N VAL A 31 -0.61 -7.30 -1.70
CA VAL A 31 -0.07 -7.42 -3.06
C VAL A 31 1.43 -7.30 -2.94
N ASP A 32 2.16 -8.30 -3.43
CA ASP A 32 3.61 -8.37 -3.30
C ASP A 32 4.30 -7.23 -4.06
N ASP A 33 5.40 -6.72 -3.48
CA ASP A 33 6.19 -5.63 -4.07
C ASP A 33 6.75 -5.99 -5.44
N GLU A 34 7.05 -7.27 -5.70
CA GLU A 34 7.49 -7.74 -7.01
C GLU A 34 6.42 -7.49 -8.08
N LEU A 35 5.17 -7.91 -7.81
CA LEU A 35 4.05 -7.70 -8.73
C LEU A 35 3.75 -6.20 -8.91
N LEU A 36 3.81 -5.41 -7.84
CA LEU A 36 3.62 -3.96 -7.91
C LEU A 36 4.70 -3.28 -8.76
N ASN A 37 5.96 -3.71 -8.64
CA ASN A 37 7.05 -3.20 -9.47
C ASN A 37 6.86 -3.55 -10.93
N GLN A 38 6.56 -4.81 -11.25
CA GLN A 38 6.29 -5.25 -12.62
C GLN A 38 5.15 -4.45 -13.25
N THR A 39 4.03 -4.31 -12.52
CA THR A 39 2.86 -3.55 -13.00
C THR A 39 3.19 -2.08 -13.25
N LYS A 40 3.93 -1.44 -12.33
CA LYS A 40 4.37 -0.05 -12.45
C LYS A 40 5.29 0.16 -13.66
N GLU A 41 6.26 -0.71 -13.86
CA GLU A 41 7.22 -0.64 -14.97
C GLU A 41 6.55 -0.85 -16.32
N ASN A 42 5.64 -1.81 -16.40
CA ASN A 42 4.86 -2.11 -17.61
C ASN A 42 3.74 -1.09 -17.88
N LYS A 43 3.42 -0.23 -16.90
CA LYS A 43 2.24 0.65 -16.91
C LYS A 43 0.95 -0.12 -17.21
N SER A 44 0.84 -1.34 -16.70
CA SER A 44 -0.35 -2.16 -16.89
C SER A 44 -1.55 -1.51 -16.20
N ASN A 45 -2.73 -1.63 -16.83
CA ASN A 45 -3.96 -1.29 -16.15
C ASN A 45 -4.23 -2.32 -15.04
N VAL A 46 -4.68 -1.81 -13.90
CA VAL A 46 -5.07 -2.59 -12.73
C VAL A 46 -6.43 -2.15 -12.26
N ASN A 47 -7.16 -3.13 -11.73
CA ASN A 47 -8.40 -2.91 -11.01
C ASN A 47 -8.13 -3.16 -9.52
N ILE A 48 -8.31 -2.12 -8.73
CA ILE A 48 -8.13 -2.14 -7.28
C ILE A 48 -9.48 -2.02 -6.59
N VAL A 49 -9.76 -2.96 -5.70
CA VAL A 49 -10.95 -2.96 -4.85
C VAL A 49 -10.52 -2.68 -3.42
N PRO A 50 -10.72 -1.46 -2.88
CA PRO A 50 -10.63 -1.22 -1.45
C PRO A 50 -11.76 -1.91 -0.66
N ARG A 51 -11.54 -2.12 0.64
CA ARG A 51 -12.51 -2.69 1.59
C ARG A 51 -13.83 -1.93 1.69
N ALA A 52 -13.87 -0.68 1.20
CA ALA A 52 -15.10 0.10 1.09
C ALA A 52 -16.01 -0.31 -0.10
N GLY A 53 -15.53 -1.20 -0.98
CA GLY A 53 -16.34 -1.78 -2.08
C GLY A 53 -16.33 -0.99 -3.39
N TYR A 54 -15.64 0.14 -3.47
CA TYR A 54 -15.42 0.85 -4.74
C TYR A 54 -14.45 0.07 -5.64
N VAL A 55 -14.47 0.36 -6.95
CA VAL A 55 -13.51 -0.19 -7.91
C VAL A 55 -12.75 0.97 -8.56
N LEU A 56 -11.43 0.94 -8.47
CA LEU A 56 -10.53 1.92 -9.08
C LEU A 56 -9.80 1.27 -10.24
N ASN A 57 -9.92 1.86 -11.44
CA ASN A 57 -9.28 1.37 -12.65
C ASN A 57 -8.25 2.38 -13.13
N GLY A 58 -7.04 1.92 -13.43
CA GLY A 58 -5.94 2.80 -13.85
C GLY A 58 -4.59 2.12 -13.74
N TRP A 59 -3.51 2.89 -13.64
CA TRP A 59 -2.15 2.31 -13.55
C TRP A 59 -1.34 2.90 -12.40
N ILE A 60 -0.42 2.10 -11.87
CA ILE A 60 0.41 2.47 -10.71
C ILE A 60 1.55 3.39 -11.18
N GLN A 61 1.56 4.62 -10.67
CA GLN A 61 2.65 5.58 -10.93
C GLN A 61 3.85 5.36 -10.02
N HIS A 62 3.60 5.11 -8.73
CA HIS A 62 4.63 4.88 -7.71
C HIS A 62 4.02 4.15 -6.51
N PHE A 63 4.85 3.55 -5.65
CA PHE A 63 4.38 2.99 -4.38
C PHE A 63 5.50 2.96 -3.34
N ASP A 64 5.10 2.84 -2.08
CA ASP A 64 5.97 2.59 -0.94
C ASP A 64 5.39 1.51 -0.02
N GLU A 65 5.96 1.37 1.18
CA GLU A 65 5.54 0.40 2.19
C GLU A 65 4.05 0.52 2.56
N TYR A 66 3.46 1.71 2.46
CA TYR A 66 2.13 2.00 2.99
C TYR A 66 1.09 2.38 1.94
N VAL A 67 1.52 2.96 0.81
CA VAL A 67 0.61 3.52 -0.18
C VAL A 67 0.97 3.20 -1.62
N LEU A 68 -0.05 3.18 -2.47
CA LEU A 68 0.04 3.15 -3.92
C LEU A 68 -0.39 4.52 -4.47
N TYR A 69 0.42 5.13 -5.31
CA TYR A 69 0.06 6.31 -6.10
C TYR A 69 -0.43 5.84 -7.47
N MET A 70 -1.72 5.97 -7.73
CA MET A 70 -2.35 5.46 -8.95
C MET A 70 -2.89 6.60 -9.81
N ARG A 71 -2.80 6.44 -11.14
CA ARG A 71 -3.42 7.32 -12.11
C ARG A 71 -4.79 6.77 -12.49
N VAL A 72 -5.85 7.51 -12.16
CA VAL A 72 -7.24 7.18 -12.45
C VAL A 72 -7.80 8.30 -13.32
N GLY A 73 -7.96 8.03 -14.62
CA GLY A 73 -8.19 9.06 -15.62
C GLY A 73 -7.07 10.11 -15.58
N GLU A 74 -7.44 11.39 -15.46
CA GLU A 74 -6.47 12.51 -15.41
C GLU A 74 -5.92 12.78 -14.01
N LYS A 75 -6.43 12.12 -12.97
CA LYS A 75 -6.10 12.40 -11.56
C LYS A 75 -5.09 11.40 -11.01
N VAL A 76 -4.34 11.84 -10.00
CA VAL A 76 -3.55 10.96 -9.13
C VAL A 76 -4.33 10.74 -7.84
N VAL A 77 -4.48 9.48 -7.45
CA VAL A 77 -5.08 9.09 -6.18
C VAL A 77 -4.07 8.32 -5.34
N VAL A 78 -4.20 8.43 -4.03
CA VAL A 78 -3.39 7.68 -3.07
C VAL A 78 -4.27 6.59 -2.48
N VAL A 79 -3.85 5.34 -2.61
CA VAL A 79 -4.55 4.18 -2.06
C VAL A 79 -3.68 3.59 -0.96
N TYR A 80 -4.21 3.51 0.26
CA TYR A 80 -3.50 2.84 1.35
C TYR A 80 -3.52 1.32 1.16
N ARG A 81 -2.36 0.67 1.24
CA ARG A 81 -2.22 -0.79 1.02
C ARG A 81 -3.07 -1.61 2.00
N HIS A 82 -3.17 -1.17 3.25
CA HIS A 82 -4.00 -1.83 4.27
C HIS A 82 -5.51 -1.81 3.92
N SER A 83 -5.94 -0.90 3.05
CA SER A 83 -7.33 -0.80 2.61
C SER A 83 -7.67 -1.75 1.47
N LEU A 84 -6.68 -2.42 0.86
CA LEU A 84 -6.91 -3.32 -0.25
C LEU A 84 -7.73 -4.54 0.17
N PHE A 85 -8.62 -4.95 -0.73
CA PHE A 85 -9.42 -6.16 -0.66
C PHE A 85 -9.27 -7.02 -1.93
N GLY A 86 -9.03 -6.38 -3.08
CA GLY A 86 -8.79 -7.04 -4.35
C GLY A 86 -7.82 -6.24 -5.23
N PHE A 87 -7.07 -6.97 -6.05
CA PHE A 87 -6.11 -6.44 -7.02
C PHE A 87 -6.06 -7.40 -8.21
N THR A 88 -6.35 -6.91 -9.40
CA THR A 88 -6.18 -7.66 -10.64
C THR A 88 -5.44 -6.81 -11.66
N VAL A 89 -4.57 -7.46 -12.43
CA VAL A 89 -3.89 -6.85 -13.59
C VAL A 89 -4.73 -7.20 -14.82
N GLU A 90 -5.07 -6.19 -15.63
CA GLU A 90 -5.70 -6.43 -16.92
C GLU A 90 -4.63 -6.92 -17.90
N GLU A 91 -4.83 -8.12 -18.46
CA GLU A 91 -4.01 -8.59 -19.58
C GLU A 91 -4.33 -7.74 -20.83
N GLN A 92 -3.30 -7.33 -21.55
CA GLN A 92 -3.42 -6.58 -22.81
C GLN A 92 -3.84 -7.48 -23.97
#